data_AF-M2V0H9-F1
#
_entry.id   AF-M2V0H9-F1
#
_cell.length_a   1.000
_cell.length_b   1.000
_cell.length_c   1.000
_cell.angle_alpha   90.00
_cell.angle_beta   90.00
_cell.angle_gamma   90.00
#
_symmetry.space_group_name_H-M   'P 1'
#
loop_
_entity.id
_entity.type
_entity.pdbx_description
1 polymer ?
#
loop_
_entity_poly.entity_id
_entity_poly.type
_entity_poly.pdbx_seq_one_letter_code
_entity_poly.pdbx_strand_id
1 'polypeptide(L)'
;MCRIQLHCPSTSKTLDNFVIGAYQKPEQVLQGVRLALDLKFAALYTTDAKPISDPSKTLQDDERVLVAASATETMLPDAVYGYAMYAGEEGDDVDMDVDGYGMDWQDLTDREKAAHILSLVETKPSTRNKLRITRECGAVREDLAAINQQELDTAAAPTTDHEALIQERWDITLDAFLKQITKYATTPATKSHMTLSSLSLSTISALSVISSMTLGQARLAREVLCEAIALRLEKSQDEAKEPVPCEEDVKNAVEMVYERAGVVPAKLTKVKGGKTKERKRAKGKGKSAGGSAGL
;
A
#
# COMPACT_ATOMS: atom_id res chain seq x y z
N MET A 1 18.33 -4.48 -27.22
CA MET A 1 18.52 -4.82 -25.81
C MET A 1 17.44 -4.04 -25.09
N CYS A 2 16.57 -4.71 -24.36
CA CYS A 2 15.38 -4.12 -23.75
C CYS A 2 15.56 -4.12 -22.22
N ARG A 3 15.31 -3.01 -21.55
CA ARG A 3 15.34 -2.88 -20.07
C ARG A 3 13.93 -2.81 -19.55
N ILE A 4 13.60 -3.66 -18.59
CA ILE A 4 12.26 -3.72 -17.99
C ILE A 4 12.34 -3.72 -16.46
N GLN A 5 11.24 -3.36 -15.82
CA GLN A 5 11.02 -3.58 -14.41
C GLN A 5 10.24 -4.88 -14.22
N LEU A 6 10.77 -5.82 -13.46
CA LEU A 6 10.04 -7.03 -13.07
C LEU A 6 9.39 -6.81 -11.71
N HIS A 7 8.09 -7.08 -11.61
CA HIS A 7 7.36 -7.03 -10.35
C HIS A 7 6.70 -8.38 -10.09
N CYS A 8 6.97 -8.99 -8.94
CA CYS A 8 6.34 -10.23 -8.52
C CYS A 8 5.36 -9.95 -7.37
N PRO A 9 4.03 -9.90 -7.64
CA PRO A 9 3.04 -9.53 -6.62
C PRO A 9 3.03 -10.47 -5.41
N SER A 10 3.18 -11.78 -5.61
CA SER A 10 3.13 -12.79 -4.54
C SER A 10 4.31 -12.72 -3.55
N THR A 11 5.43 -12.13 -3.97
CA THR A 11 6.61 -11.94 -3.10
C THR A 11 6.89 -10.47 -2.81
N SER A 12 6.11 -9.55 -3.38
CA SER A 12 6.34 -8.10 -3.40
C SER A 12 7.74 -7.68 -3.89
N LYS A 13 8.50 -8.59 -4.51
CA LYS A 13 9.84 -8.28 -5.03
C LYS A 13 9.72 -7.50 -6.34
N THR A 14 10.46 -6.40 -6.41
CA THR A 14 10.60 -5.62 -7.64
C THR A 14 12.08 -5.57 -8.01
N LEU A 15 12.38 -5.82 -9.28
CA LEU A 15 13.72 -5.72 -9.83
C LEU A 15 13.72 -4.70 -10.96
N ASP A 16 14.45 -3.62 -10.76
CA ASP A 16 14.63 -2.58 -11.76
C ASP A 16 15.74 -2.95 -12.74
N ASN A 17 15.62 -2.42 -13.97
CA ASN A 17 16.64 -2.53 -15.01
C ASN A 17 17.02 -3.97 -15.41
N PHE A 18 16.07 -4.91 -15.35
CA PHE A 18 16.30 -6.25 -15.88
C PHE A 18 16.48 -6.19 -17.39
N VAL A 19 17.55 -6.82 -17.91
CA VAL A 19 17.94 -6.65 -19.30
C VAL A 19 17.65 -7.89 -20.13
N ILE A 20 16.84 -7.72 -21.17
CA ILE A 20 16.56 -8.73 -22.20
C ILE A 20 17.47 -8.47 -23.40
N GLY A 21 18.32 -9.45 -23.71
CA GLY A 21 19.18 -9.44 -24.89
C GLY A 21 18.37 -9.57 -26.18
N ALA A 22 18.89 -8.99 -27.28
CA ALA A 22 18.29 -9.24 -28.59
C ALA A 22 18.42 -10.73 -28.94
N TYR A 23 17.35 -11.33 -29.50
CA TYR A 23 17.31 -12.74 -29.93
C TYR A 23 17.41 -13.80 -28.82
N GLN A 24 17.24 -13.44 -27.55
CA GLN A 24 17.11 -14.44 -26.49
C GLN A 24 15.82 -15.23 -26.66
N LYS A 25 15.91 -16.56 -26.52
CA LYS A 25 14.73 -17.41 -26.55
C LYS A 25 13.87 -17.16 -25.30
N PRO A 26 12.53 -17.28 -25.38
CA PRO A 26 11.64 -17.09 -24.23
C PRO A 26 12.07 -17.89 -22.99
N GLU A 27 12.53 -19.12 -23.17
CA GLU A 27 12.96 -19.98 -22.05
C GLU A 27 14.20 -19.44 -21.34
N GLN A 28 15.13 -18.81 -22.07
CA GLN A 28 16.33 -18.19 -21.50
C GLN A 28 15.98 -16.95 -20.69
N VAL A 29 15.03 -16.15 -21.17
CA VAL A 29 14.51 -14.98 -20.44
C VAL A 29 13.84 -15.45 -19.14
N LEU A 30 12.98 -16.46 -19.20
CA LEU A 30 12.32 -17.02 -18.01
C LEU A 30 13.32 -17.61 -17.01
N GLN A 31 14.38 -18.26 -17.47
CA GLN A 31 15.45 -18.74 -16.59
C GLN A 31 16.19 -17.58 -15.91
N GLY A 32 16.47 -16.50 -16.64
CA GLY A 32 17.05 -15.27 -16.07
C GLY A 32 16.14 -14.63 -15.02
N VAL A 33 14.84 -14.54 -15.28
CA VAL A 33 13.84 -14.02 -14.34
C VAL A 33 13.78 -14.85 -13.05
N ARG A 34 13.79 -16.19 -13.16
CA ARG A 34 13.82 -17.11 -12.01
C ARG A 34 15.04 -16.90 -11.13
N LEU A 35 16.21 -16.76 -11.75
CA LEU A 35 17.46 -16.51 -11.02
C LEU A 35 17.46 -15.12 -10.36
N ALA A 36 16.98 -14.10 -11.07
CA ALA A 36 17.02 -12.73 -10.58
C ALA A 36 16.04 -12.45 -9.44
N LEU A 37 14.88 -13.11 -9.44
CA LEU A 37 13.86 -12.98 -8.39
C LEU A 37 13.91 -14.10 -7.33
N ASP A 38 14.83 -15.07 -7.49
CA ASP A 38 14.95 -16.28 -6.67
C ASP A 38 13.63 -17.08 -6.60
N LEU A 39 13.13 -17.48 -7.77
CA LEU A 39 11.85 -18.18 -7.95
C LEU A 39 12.04 -19.55 -8.61
N LYS A 40 11.23 -20.54 -8.19
CA LYS A 40 11.21 -21.87 -8.81
C LYS A 40 10.43 -21.91 -10.13
N PHE A 41 9.42 -21.06 -10.24
CA PHE A 41 8.60 -20.90 -11.43
C PHE A 41 8.54 -19.43 -11.81
N ALA A 42 8.43 -19.16 -13.12
CA ALA A 42 8.22 -17.82 -13.64
C ALA A 42 7.34 -17.91 -14.88
N ALA A 43 6.29 -17.09 -14.91
CA ALA A 43 5.54 -16.75 -16.10
C ALA A 43 5.37 -15.21 -16.14
N LEU A 44 5.44 -14.63 -17.33
CA LEU A 44 5.42 -13.18 -17.53
C LEU A 44 4.05 -12.73 -18.01
N TYR A 45 3.60 -11.60 -17.49
CA TYR A 45 2.34 -10.98 -17.84
C TYR A 45 2.51 -9.48 -18.00
N THR A 46 1.68 -8.87 -18.85
CA THR A 46 1.59 -7.41 -18.91
C THR A 46 0.96 -6.87 -17.63
N THR A 47 1.00 -5.55 -17.43
CA THR A 47 0.27 -4.88 -16.35
C THR A 47 -1.24 -5.13 -16.41
N ASP A 48 -1.80 -5.53 -17.55
CA ASP A 48 -3.22 -5.88 -17.68
C ASP A 48 -3.48 -7.39 -17.42
N ALA A 49 -2.51 -8.11 -16.83
CA ALA A 49 -2.54 -9.56 -16.62
C ALA A 49 -2.70 -10.41 -17.88
N LYS A 50 -2.25 -9.93 -19.04
CA LYS A 50 -2.21 -10.74 -20.26
C LYS A 50 -0.89 -11.52 -20.32
N PRO A 51 -0.91 -12.84 -20.57
CA PRO A 51 0.30 -13.64 -20.62
C PRO A 51 1.21 -13.21 -21.77
N ILE A 52 2.52 -13.18 -21.51
CA ILE A 52 3.56 -12.82 -22.48
C ILE A 52 4.33 -14.09 -22.87
N SER A 53 4.09 -14.56 -24.08
CA SER A 53 4.74 -15.78 -24.60
C SER A 53 6.11 -15.52 -25.25
N ASP A 54 6.33 -14.34 -25.84
CA ASP A 54 7.59 -13.95 -26.48
C ASP A 54 8.07 -12.58 -25.94
N PRO A 55 8.80 -12.57 -24.80
CA PRO A 55 9.23 -11.33 -24.15
C PRO A 55 10.13 -10.47 -25.04
N SER A 56 10.90 -11.10 -25.94
CA SER A 56 11.85 -10.42 -26.81
C SER A 56 11.20 -9.58 -27.91
N LYS A 57 9.94 -9.88 -28.25
CA LYS A 57 9.16 -9.18 -29.28
C LYS A 57 8.08 -8.27 -28.70
N THR A 58 7.53 -8.64 -27.54
CA THR A 58 6.37 -7.95 -26.96
C THR A 58 6.77 -6.78 -26.08
N LEU A 59 7.90 -6.86 -25.38
CA LEU A 59 8.26 -5.89 -24.34
C LEU A 59 9.09 -4.72 -24.89
N GLN A 60 8.76 -3.51 -24.43
CA GLN A 60 9.49 -2.29 -24.72
C GLN A 60 10.37 -1.84 -23.56
N ASP A 61 11.31 -0.94 -23.84
CA ASP A 61 12.16 -0.32 -22.82
C ASP A 61 11.30 0.40 -21.77
N ASP A 62 11.72 0.30 -20.52
CA ASP A 62 11.11 0.86 -19.31
C ASP A 62 9.69 0.35 -19.00
N GLU A 63 9.25 -0.77 -19.60
CA GLU A 63 7.98 -1.40 -19.26
C GLU A 63 8.05 -2.18 -17.94
N ARG A 64 6.94 -2.14 -17.19
CA ARG A 64 6.74 -2.95 -16.00
C ARG A 64 6.04 -4.26 -16.38
N VAL A 65 6.60 -5.37 -15.90
CA VAL A 65 6.15 -6.72 -16.22
C VAL A 65 5.83 -7.47 -14.95
N LEU A 66 4.66 -8.09 -14.91
CA LEU A 66 4.24 -8.93 -13.80
C LEU A 66 4.82 -10.33 -13.92
N VAL A 67 5.31 -10.87 -12.80
CA VAL A 67 5.89 -12.22 -12.73
C VAL A 67 5.11 -13.09 -11.77
N ALA A 68 4.54 -14.19 -12.28
CA ALA A 68 3.95 -15.24 -11.47
C ALA A 68 5.05 -16.15 -10.91
N ALA A 69 5.05 -16.39 -9.59
CA ALA A 69 5.98 -17.24 -8.88
C ALA A 69 5.53 -18.72 -8.79
N SER A 70 4.28 -19.04 -9.15
CA SER A 70 3.78 -20.42 -9.20
C SER A 70 2.87 -20.68 -10.40
N ALA A 71 2.76 -21.95 -10.81
CA ALA A 71 1.94 -22.37 -11.95
C ALA A 71 0.43 -22.22 -11.71
N THR A 72 0.00 -22.16 -10.45
CA THR A 72 -1.40 -22.01 -10.03
C THR A 72 -1.75 -20.55 -9.70
N GLU A 73 -0.81 -19.61 -9.85
CA GLU A 73 -1.04 -18.21 -9.53
C GLU A 73 -1.84 -17.54 -10.64
N THR A 74 -3.06 -17.11 -10.30
CA THR A 74 -3.88 -16.29 -11.19
C THR A 74 -3.33 -14.86 -11.17
N MET A 75 -2.80 -14.41 -12.30
CA MET A 75 -2.35 -13.04 -12.45
C MET A 75 -3.55 -12.11 -12.62
N LEU A 76 -3.51 -10.97 -11.93
CA LEU A 76 -4.53 -9.92 -12.00
C LEU A 76 -3.89 -8.60 -12.46
N PRO A 77 -4.64 -7.68 -13.10
CA PRO A 77 -4.09 -6.43 -13.60
C PRO A 77 -3.36 -5.65 -12.49
N ASP A 78 -2.14 -5.19 -12.74
CA ASP A 78 -1.43 -4.29 -11.84
C ASP A 78 -2.17 -2.94 -11.81
N ALA A 79 -2.94 -2.73 -10.75
CA ALA A 79 -3.54 -1.44 -10.50
C ALA A 79 -2.42 -0.47 -10.13
N VAL A 80 -2.44 0.74 -10.71
CA VAL A 80 -1.50 1.79 -10.30
C VAL A 80 -1.70 2.06 -8.81
N TYR A 81 -0.60 2.04 -8.03
CA TYR A 81 -0.67 2.40 -6.61
C TYR A 81 -1.27 3.79 -6.48
N GLY A 82 -2.34 3.89 -5.69
CA GLY A 82 -3.07 5.13 -5.50
C GLY A 82 -3.54 5.26 -4.08
N TYR A 83 -3.64 6.49 -3.61
CA TYR A 83 -4.18 6.83 -2.30
C TYR A 83 -5.22 7.92 -2.55
N ALA A 84 -6.44 7.71 -2.07
CA ALA A 84 -7.51 8.67 -2.28
C ALA A 84 -8.49 8.65 -1.12
N MET A 85 -9.02 9.81 -0.79
CA MET A 85 -10.23 9.91 0.02
C MET A 85 -11.37 9.16 -0.70
N TYR A 86 -12.18 8.46 0.08
CA TYR A 86 -13.25 7.62 -0.44
C TYR A 86 -14.52 7.84 0.35
N ALA A 87 -15.60 8.12 -0.39
CA ALA A 87 -16.93 8.37 0.12
C ALA A 87 -17.99 7.49 -0.57
N GLY A 88 -17.58 6.31 -1.07
CA GLY A 88 -18.49 5.35 -1.71
C GLY A 88 -18.69 5.55 -3.20
N GLU A 89 -17.79 6.27 -3.89
CA GLU A 89 -17.93 6.61 -5.31
C GLU A 89 -17.97 5.40 -6.26
N GLU A 90 -17.64 4.19 -5.78
CA GLU A 90 -17.63 2.95 -6.56
C GLU A 90 -18.79 2.00 -6.17
N GLY A 91 -19.86 2.54 -5.59
CA GLY A 91 -21.04 1.79 -5.16
C GLY A 91 -21.71 0.95 -6.26
N ASP A 92 -21.72 1.43 -7.51
CA ASP A 92 -22.30 0.70 -8.65
C ASP A 92 -21.49 -0.56 -9.04
N ASP A 93 -20.22 -0.62 -8.64
CA ASP A 93 -19.32 -1.75 -8.92
C ASP A 93 -19.34 -2.80 -7.79
N VAL A 94 -20.15 -2.62 -6.75
CA VAL A 94 -20.26 -3.53 -5.59
C VAL A 94 -21.10 -4.75 -5.97
N ASP A 95 -20.68 -5.92 -5.49
CA ASP A 95 -21.46 -7.14 -5.68
C ASP A 95 -22.83 -7.03 -4.99
N MET A 96 -23.90 -7.45 -5.69
CA MET A 96 -25.28 -7.41 -5.20
C MET A 96 -25.49 -8.26 -3.95
N ASP A 97 -24.65 -9.27 -3.74
CA ASP A 97 -24.74 -10.17 -2.58
C ASP A 97 -24.06 -9.60 -1.31
N VAL A 98 -23.46 -8.41 -1.39
CA VAL A 98 -22.83 -7.74 -0.25
C VAL A 98 -23.88 -7.08 0.65
N ASP A 99 -23.75 -7.30 1.96
CA ASP A 99 -24.59 -6.63 2.96
C ASP A 99 -24.51 -5.10 2.83
N GLY A 100 -25.67 -4.45 2.82
CA GLY A 100 -25.77 -3.00 2.61
C GLY A 100 -25.72 -2.56 1.14
N TYR A 101 -25.73 -3.49 0.17
CA TYR A 101 -25.83 -3.14 -1.26
C TYR A 101 -27.04 -2.24 -1.54
N GLY A 102 -26.80 -1.16 -2.28
CA GLY A 102 -27.82 -0.16 -2.64
C GLY A 102 -28.14 0.87 -1.54
N MET A 103 -27.51 0.79 -0.37
CA MET A 103 -27.61 1.83 0.66
C MET A 103 -26.56 2.93 0.46
N ASP A 104 -26.85 4.12 0.97
CA ASP A 104 -25.93 5.25 0.93
C ASP A 104 -24.69 4.97 1.78
N TRP A 105 -23.50 5.35 1.28
CA TRP A 105 -22.22 5.09 1.94
C TRP A 105 -22.18 5.57 3.39
N GLN A 106 -22.84 6.69 3.70
CA GLN A 106 -22.83 7.24 5.06
C GLN A 106 -23.65 6.41 6.05
N ASP A 107 -24.66 5.69 5.57
CA ASP A 107 -25.56 4.89 6.39
C ASP A 107 -25.00 3.48 6.66
N LEU A 108 -23.96 3.07 5.93
CA LEU A 108 -23.28 1.79 6.13
C LEU A 108 -22.48 1.77 7.44
N THR A 109 -22.54 0.65 8.14
CA THR A 109 -21.66 0.31 9.25
C THR A 109 -20.22 0.11 8.79
N ASP A 110 -19.25 0.16 9.71
CA ASP A 110 -17.83 -0.09 9.40
C ASP A 110 -17.62 -1.47 8.74
N ARG A 111 -18.37 -2.49 9.20
CA ARG A 111 -18.34 -3.85 8.64
C ARG A 111 -18.87 -3.89 7.21
N GLU A 112 -20.01 -3.26 6.92
CA GLU A 112 -20.57 -3.20 5.57
C GLU A 112 -19.66 -2.40 4.62
N LYS A 113 -19.07 -1.30 5.10
CA LYS A 113 -18.04 -0.54 4.36
C LYS A 113 -16.81 -1.38 4.05
N ALA A 114 -16.36 -2.21 4.99
CA ALA A 114 -15.26 -3.13 4.76
C ALA A 114 -15.62 -4.20 3.71
N ALA A 115 -16.81 -4.80 3.81
CA ALA A 115 -17.31 -5.79 2.85
C ALA A 115 -17.46 -5.20 1.43
N HIS A 116 -17.98 -3.97 1.32
CA HIS A 116 -18.03 -3.20 0.09
C HIS A 116 -16.63 -3.10 -0.54
N ILE A 117 -15.64 -2.61 0.20
CA ILE A 117 -14.28 -2.42 -0.35
C ILE A 117 -13.62 -3.76 -0.71
N LEU A 118 -13.87 -4.82 0.05
CA LEU A 118 -13.39 -6.17 -0.27
C LEU A 118 -13.99 -6.68 -1.58
N SER A 119 -15.29 -6.52 -1.81
CA SER A 119 -15.94 -6.95 -3.05
C SER A 119 -15.36 -6.26 -4.30
N LEU A 120 -14.96 -4.98 -4.18
CA LEU A 120 -14.34 -4.24 -5.28
C LEU A 120 -13.03 -4.86 -5.78
N VAL A 121 -12.34 -5.67 -4.95
CA VAL A 121 -11.14 -6.40 -5.37
C VAL A 121 -11.47 -7.44 -6.44
N GLU A 122 -12.65 -8.04 -6.34
CA GLU A 122 -13.12 -9.08 -7.27
C GLU A 122 -13.84 -8.48 -8.48
N THR A 123 -14.74 -7.53 -8.24
CA THR A 123 -15.55 -6.91 -9.30
C THR A 123 -14.77 -5.89 -10.13
N LYS A 124 -13.78 -5.21 -9.52
CA LYS A 124 -12.97 -4.17 -10.19
C LYS A 124 -11.46 -4.31 -9.90
N PRO A 125 -10.81 -5.37 -10.42
CA PRO A 125 -9.39 -5.65 -10.15
C PRO A 125 -8.43 -4.51 -10.55
N SER A 126 -8.81 -3.67 -11.51
CA SER A 126 -8.05 -2.49 -11.95
C SER A 126 -7.83 -1.43 -10.85
N THR A 127 -8.54 -1.53 -9.73
CA THR A 127 -8.44 -0.60 -8.59
C THR A 127 -7.90 -1.24 -7.32
N ARG A 128 -7.46 -2.50 -7.35
CA ARG A 128 -7.07 -3.28 -6.17
C ARG A 128 -5.87 -2.75 -5.37
N ASN A 129 -5.05 -1.89 -5.97
CA ASN A 129 -3.90 -1.21 -5.34
C ASN A 129 -4.21 0.24 -4.95
N LYS A 130 -5.47 0.66 -5.04
CA LYS A 130 -5.93 1.95 -4.53
C LYS A 130 -6.29 1.82 -3.05
N LEU A 131 -5.51 2.44 -2.18
CA LEU A 131 -5.85 2.62 -0.77
C LEU A 131 -6.93 3.70 -0.65
N ARG A 132 -8.13 3.29 -0.23
CA ARG A 132 -9.31 4.13 -0.03
C ARG A 132 -9.32 4.58 1.43
N ILE A 133 -9.20 5.90 1.62
CA ILE A 133 -9.14 6.52 2.94
C ILE A 133 -10.54 6.94 3.31
N THR A 134 -11.12 6.28 4.31
CA THR A 134 -12.54 6.42 4.67
C THR A 134 -12.80 7.48 5.75
N ARG A 135 -11.74 8.05 6.33
CA ARG A 135 -11.82 9.07 7.39
C ARG A 135 -10.98 10.27 7.08
N GLU A 136 -11.41 11.43 7.56
CA GLU A 136 -10.66 12.68 7.40
C GLU A 136 -9.43 12.73 8.32
N CYS A 137 -8.38 13.40 7.83
CA CYS A 137 -7.10 13.51 8.54
C CYS A 137 -7.21 14.18 9.92
N GLY A 138 -8.10 15.18 10.06
CA GLY A 138 -8.30 15.89 11.33
C GLY A 138 -8.78 14.95 12.44
N ALA A 139 -9.87 14.23 12.19
CA ALA A 139 -10.45 13.28 13.14
C ALA A 139 -9.46 12.15 13.50
N VAL A 140 -8.73 11.61 12.51
CA VAL A 140 -7.72 10.57 12.77
C VAL A 140 -6.58 11.08 13.65
N ARG A 141 -6.13 12.32 13.46
CA ARG A 141 -5.09 12.92 14.30
C ARG A 141 -5.54 13.17 15.73
N GLU A 142 -6.80 13.55 15.92
CA GLU A 142 -7.40 13.71 17.25
C GLU A 142 -7.44 12.37 18.00
N ASP A 143 -7.89 11.29 17.33
CA ASP A 143 -7.91 9.95 17.92
C ASP A 143 -6.50 9.48 18.31
N LEU A 144 -5.50 9.68 17.43
CA LEU A 144 -4.10 9.33 17.73
C LEU A 144 -3.51 10.16 18.88
N ALA A 145 -3.94 11.42 19.04
CA ALA A 145 -3.50 12.26 20.14
C ALA A 145 -4.12 11.79 21.47
N ALA A 146 -5.39 11.35 21.45
CA ALA A 146 -6.12 10.88 22.62
C ALA A 146 -5.53 9.58 23.23
N ILE A 147 -4.89 8.73 22.43
CA ILE A 147 -4.19 7.52 22.93
C ILE A 147 -3.16 7.88 24.01
N ASN A 148 -2.37 8.95 23.79
CA ASN A 148 -1.35 9.38 24.76
C ASN A 148 -1.97 9.94 26.05
N GLN A 149 -3.23 10.41 26.00
CA GLN A 149 -3.96 10.91 27.18
C GLN A 149 -4.58 9.77 27.98
N GLN A 150 -5.04 8.70 27.32
CA GLN A 150 -5.55 7.50 27.98
C GLN A 150 -4.48 6.71 28.75
N GLU A 151 -3.20 6.80 28.38
CA GLU A 151 -2.12 6.20 29.19
C GLU A 151 -1.89 6.96 30.52
N LEU A 152 -2.32 8.22 30.62
CA LEU A 152 -2.26 9.03 31.85
C LEU A 152 -3.47 8.83 32.77
N ASP A 153 -4.63 8.48 32.22
CA ASP A 153 -5.85 8.19 32.97
C ASP A 153 -5.99 6.67 33.21
N THR A 154 -5.95 6.24 34.47
CA THR A 154 -5.72 4.86 34.91
C THR A 154 -6.85 3.84 34.61
N ALA A 155 -7.73 4.09 33.65
CA ALA A 155 -8.76 3.16 33.18
C ALA A 155 -8.40 2.64 31.78
N ALA A 156 -7.51 1.65 31.71
CA ALA A 156 -7.21 0.96 30.46
C ALA A 156 -8.50 0.32 29.92
N ALA A 157 -8.95 0.75 28.74
CA ALA A 157 -9.92 -0.02 27.97
C ALA A 157 -9.32 -1.42 27.73
N PRO A 158 -10.10 -2.51 27.86
CA PRO A 158 -9.57 -3.84 27.67
C PRO A 158 -9.06 -4.00 26.22
N THR A 159 -7.86 -4.56 26.05
CA THR A 159 -7.23 -4.81 24.72
C THR A 159 -8.16 -5.54 23.75
N THR A 160 -9.03 -6.40 24.29
CA THR A 160 -10.05 -7.17 23.58
C THR A 160 -10.97 -6.31 22.71
N ASP A 161 -11.31 -5.09 23.13
CA ASP A 161 -12.22 -4.23 22.38
C ASP A 161 -11.56 -3.70 21.09
N HIS A 162 -10.27 -3.33 21.17
CA HIS A 162 -9.53 -2.89 20.00
C HIS A 162 -9.28 -4.02 19.00
N GLU A 163 -9.01 -5.23 19.48
CA GLU A 163 -8.82 -6.41 18.64
C GLU A 163 -10.09 -6.77 17.86
N ALA A 164 -11.24 -6.77 18.54
CA ALA A 164 -12.52 -7.03 17.89
C ALA A 164 -12.83 -6.00 16.80
N LEU A 165 -12.61 -4.70 17.09
CA LEU A 165 -12.76 -3.63 16.10
C LEU A 165 -11.83 -3.79 14.91
N ILE A 166 -10.55 -4.15 15.14
CA ILE A 166 -9.60 -4.40 14.06
C ILE A 166 -10.08 -5.56 13.18
N GLN A 167 -10.51 -6.66 13.79
CA GLN A 167 -10.99 -7.82 13.06
C GLN A 167 -12.24 -7.51 12.25
N GLU A 168 -13.20 -6.77 12.81
CA GLU A 168 -14.40 -6.35 12.09
C GLU A 168 -14.08 -5.46 10.88
N ARG A 169 -13.15 -4.53 11.05
CA ARG A 169 -12.79 -3.53 10.02
C ARG A 169 -11.90 -4.07 8.91
N TRP A 170 -11.10 -5.10 9.19
CA TRP A 170 -10.14 -5.65 8.24
C TRP A 170 -10.45 -7.07 7.77
N ASP A 171 -11.46 -7.71 8.35
CA ASP A 171 -11.83 -9.11 8.11
C ASP A 171 -10.65 -10.09 8.28
N ILE A 172 -9.75 -9.79 9.21
CA ILE A 172 -8.60 -10.62 9.56
C ILE A 172 -8.25 -10.42 11.03
N THR A 173 -7.86 -11.50 11.72
CA THR A 173 -7.41 -11.39 13.11
C THR A 173 -6.10 -10.60 13.20
N LEU A 174 -5.91 -9.85 14.27
CA LEU A 174 -4.68 -9.08 14.50
C LEU A 174 -3.44 -9.99 14.48
N ASP A 175 -3.53 -11.18 15.08
CA ASP A 175 -2.45 -12.18 15.03
C ASP A 175 -2.10 -12.63 13.60
N ALA A 176 -3.09 -12.84 12.73
CA ALA A 176 -2.84 -13.19 11.33
C ALA A 176 -2.27 -12.02 10.53
N PHE A 177 -2.68 -10.79 10.85
CA PHE A 177 -2.09 -9.58 10.28
C PHE A 177 -0.60 -9.43 10.65
N LEU A 178 -0.25 -9.61 11.94
CA LEU A 178 1.13 -9.51 12.44
C LEU A 178 2.05 -10.59 11.87
N LYS A 179 1.57 -11.84 11.77
CA LYS A 179 2.32 -12.94 11.12
C LYS A 179 2.69 -12.64 9.68
N GLN A 180 1.95 -11.77 8.99
CA GLN A 180 2.29 -11.38 7.63
C GLN A 180 3.39 -10.32 7.59
N ILE A 181 3.55 -9.50 8.63
CA ILE A 181 4.63 -8.49 8.72
C ILE A 181 6.00 -9.15 8.82
N THR A 182 6.15 -10.20 9.64
CA THR A 182 7.42 -10.95 9.79
C THR A 182 7.95 -11.54 8.48
N LYS A 183 7.05 -11.88 7.54
CA LYS A 183 7.42 -12.43 6.23
C LYS A 183 8.15 -11.42 5.33
N TYR A 184 7.96 -10.12 5.58
CA TYR A 184 8.52 -9.04 4.75
C TYR A 184 9.67 -8.28 5.44
N ALA A 185 10.01 -8.61 6.69
CA ALA A 185 11.20 -8.07 7.32
C ALA A 185 12.44 -8.59 6.56
N THR A 186 13.19 -7.67 5.96
CA THR A 186 14.35 -7.94 5.09
C THR A 186 15.57 -8.48 5.83
N THR A 187 15.50 -8.61 7.16
CA THR A 187 16.61 -9.08 8.01
C THR A 187 16.57 -10.61 8.22
N PRO A 188 17.62 -11.36 7.86
CA PRO A 188 17.64 -12.83 7.94
C PRO A 188 17.67 -13.44 9.37
N ALA A 189 17.59 -12.64 10.44
CA ALA A 189 18.08 -13.06 11.76
C ALA A 189 17.04 -13.22 12.87
N THR A 190 15.78 -12.82 12.70
CA THR A 190 14.80 -12.94 13.79
C THR A 190 13.56 -13.69 13.32
N LYS A 191 13.57 -15.01 13.55
CA LYS A 191 12.36 -15.83 13.66
C LYS A 191 11.62 -15.48 14.96
N SER A 192 11.44 -14.19 15.26
CA SER A 192 10.56 -13.80 16.36
C SER A 192 9.13 -14.04 15.87
N HIS A 193 8.42 -14.92 16.57
CA HIS A 193 6.98 -15.04 16.41
C HIS A 193 6.37 -13.75 16.96
N MET A 194 6.12 -12.78 16.09
CA MET A 194 5.26 -11.65 16.43
C MET A 194 3.88 -12.19 16.78
N THR A 195 3.52 -12.05 18.04
CA THR A 195 2.21 -12.35 18.58
C THR A 195 1.62 -11.08 19.16
N LEU A 196 0.31 -11.04 19.32
CA LEU A 196 -0.39 -9.97 20.03
C LEU A 196 0.31 -9.53 21.33
N SER A 197 0.83 -10.47 22.11
CA SER A 197 1.54 -10.22 23.38
C SER A 197 2.85 -9.44 23.25
N SER A 198 3.36 -9.22 22.03
CA SER A 198 4.56 -8.42 21.76
C SER A 198 4.27 -6.93 21.59
N LEU A 199 2.99 -6.53 21.49
CA LEU A 199 2.60 -5.14 21.25
C LEU A 199 2.20 -4.43 22.55
N SER A 200 2.52 -3.13 22.64
CA SER A 200 1.96 -2.27 23.69
C SER A 200 0.48 -1.99 23.42
N LEU A 201 -0.28 -1.68 24.48
CA LEU A 201 -1.68 -1.24 24.34
C LEU A 201 -1.79 -0.02 23.42
N SER A 202 -0.92 0.98 23.56
CA SER A 202 -0.84 2.14 22.66
C SER A 202 -0.67 1.75 21.19
N THR A 203 0.14 0.73 20.91
CA THR A 203 0.32 0.23 19.54
C THR A 203 -0.95 -0.44 19.04
N ILE A 204 -1.63 -1.24 19.86
CA ILE A 204 -2.91 -1.89 19.51
C ILE A 204 -4.01 -0.83 19.29
N SER A 205 -4.11 0.18 20.14
CA SER A 205 -5.06 1.29 19.98
C SER A 205 -4.77 2.09 18.70
N ALA A 206 -3.49 2.38 18.40
CA ALA A 206 -3.12 3.04 17.16
C ALA A 206 -3.45 2.17 15.94
N LEU A 207 -3.28 0.84 16.03
CA LEU A 207 -3.68 -0.11 15.00
C LEU A 207 -5.22 -0.12 14.79
N SER A 208 -6.00 0.10 15.84
CA SER A 208 -7.45 0.27 15.75
C SER A 208 -7.84 1.57 15.02
N VAL A 209 -7.04 2.63 15.17
CA VAL A 209 -7.23 3.89 14.43
C VAL A 209 -6.91 3.72 12.95
N ILE A 210 -5.76 3.12 12.59
CA ILE A 210 -5.43 2.88 11.17
C ILE A 210 -6.46 1.95 10.52
N SER A 211 -7.00 0.94 11.22
CA SER A 211 -8.04 0.08 10.66
C SER A 211 -9.33 0.83 10.35
N SER A 212 -9.71 1.81 11.19
CA SER A 212 -10.90 2.65 10.98
C SER A 212 -10.85 3.50 9.71
N MET A 213 -9.65 3.85 9.23
CA MET A 213 -9.45 4.66 8.01
C MET A 213 -9.09 3.82 6.78
N THR A 214 -8.92 2.50 6.93
CA THR A 214 -8.51 1.55 5.87
C THR A 214 -9.41 0.31 5.84
N LEU A 215 -10.71 0.52 5.96
CA LEU A 215 -11.73 -0.54 6.03
C LEU A 215 -11.58 -1.53 4.87
N GLY A 216 -11.53 -2.83 5.16
CA GLY A 216 -11.35 -3.90 4.17
C GLY A 216 -9.96 -3.96 3.51
N GLN A 217 -9.00 -3.12 3.90
CA GLN A 217 -7.72 -2.95 3.19
C GLN A 217 -6.49 -3.35 4.00
N ALA A 218 -6.61 -4.41 4.81
CA ALA A 218 -5.54 -4.92 5.66
C ALA A 218 -4.20 -5.11 4.92
N ARG A 219 -4.23 -5.62 3.68
CA ARG A 219 -3.02 -5.81 2.86
C ARG A 219 -2.28 -4.49 2.62
N LEU A 220 -2.99 -3.46 2.17
CA LEU A 220 -2.40 -2.16 1.82
C LEU A 220 -1.99 -1.37 3.07
N ALA A 221 -2.78 -1.45 4.15
CA ALA A 221 -2.42 -0.90 5.45
C ALA A 221 -1.12 -1.52 5.97
N ARG A 222 -0.98 -2.84 5.85
CA ARG A 222 0.24 -3.57 6.22
C ARG A 222 1.45 -3.10 5.42
N GLU A 223 1.34 -2.94 4.10
CA GLU A 223 2.45 -2.51 3.26
C GLU A 223 2.99 -1.14 3.69
N VAL A 224 2.09 -0.20 3.98
CA VAL A 224 2.49 1.13 4.48
C VAL A 224 3.10 1.04 5.88
N LEU A 225 2.59 0.17 6.75
CA LEU A 225 3.17 -0.08 8.07
C LEU A 225 4.58 -0.69 7.97
N CYS A 226 4.79 -1.68 7.10
CA CYS A 226 6.11 -2.25 6.84
C CYS A 226 7.12 -1.19 6.37
N GLU A 227 6.67 -0.25 5.53
CA GLU A 227 7.51 0.85 5.07
C GLU A 227 7.85 1.81 6.22
N ALA A 228 6.90 2.13 7.10
CA ALA A 228 7.17 2.94 8.30
C ALA A 228 8.19 2.27 9.24
N ILE A 229 8.06 0.95 9.46
CA ILE A 229 9.03 0.15 10.23
C ILE A 229 10.41 0.20 9.58
N ALA A 230 10.49 0.03 8.25
CA ALA A 230 11.74 0.12 7.52
C ALA A 230 12.39 1.51 7.68
N LEU A 231 11.62 2.60 7.56
CA LEU A 231 12.10 3.97 7.77
C LEU A 231 12.66 4.19 9.19
N ARG A 232 12.07 3.58 10.22
CA ARG A 232 12.60 3.64 11.59
C ARG A 232 13.89 2.85 11.74
N LEU A 233 13.94 1.65 11.16
CA LEU A 233 15.13 0.79 11.22
C LEU A 233 16.30 1.41 10.46
N GLU A 234 16.09 2.02 9.29
CA GLU A 234 17.15 2.73 8.56
C GLU A 234 17.74 3.92 9.32
N LYS A 235 16.91 4.64 10.10
CA LYS A 235 17.35 5.79 10.91
C LYS A 235 18.10 5.36 12.18
N SER A 236 17.84 4.16 12.67
CA SER A 236 18.51 3.61 13.84
C SER A 236 19.70 2.77 13.36
N GLN A 237 20.94 3.26 13.45
CA GLN A 237 22.16 2.48 13.11
C GLN A 237 22.39 1.24 14.01
N ASP A 238 21.37 0.79 14.72
CA ASP A 238 21.39 -0.23 15.74
C ASP A 238 20.71 -1.49 15.20
N GLU A 239 21.51 -2.44 14.73
CA GLU A 239 21.06 -3.72 14.14
C GLU A 239 20.29 -4.60 15.14
N ALA A 240 20.27 -4.23 16.42
CA ALA A 240 19.61 -4.96 17.50
C ALA A 240 18.11 -4.65 17.68
N LYS A 241 17.55 -3.64 16.99
CA LYS A 241 16.12 -3.34 17.13
C LYS A 241 15.28 -4.38 16.40
N GLU A 242 14.43 -5.08 17.15
CA GLU A 242 13.48 -6.01 16.58
C GLU A 242 12.51 -5.31 15.61
N PRO A 243 12.06 -5.99 14.55
CA PRO A 243 11.12 -5.44 13.57
C PRO A 243 9.70 -5.27 14.12
N VAL A 244 9.52 -5.25 15.45
CA VAL A 244 8.22 -5.11 16.12
C VAL A 244 7.63 -3.72 15.86
N PRO A 245 6.39 -3.61 15.32
CA PRO A 245 5.72 -2.35 15.18
C PRO A 245 5.59 -1.69 16.55
N CYS A 246 5.96 -0.42 16.62
CA CYS A 246 5.60 0.41 17.75
C CYS A 246 4.58 1.48 17.33
N GLU A 247 3.99 2.15 18.31
CA GLU A 247 3.04 3.24 18.09
C GLU A 247 3.54 4.29 17.09
N GLU A 248 4.82 4.65 17.16
CA GLU A 248 5.44 5.62 16.25
C GLU A 248 5.47 5.12 14.79
N ASP A 249 5.62 3.82 14.56
CA ASP A 249 5.53 3.25 13.21
C ASP A 249 4.10 3.40 12.66
N VAL A 250 3.09 3.18 13.51
CA VAL A 250 1.68 3.33 13.12
C VAL A 250 1.36 4.80 12.84
N LYS A 251 1.82 5.74 13.67
CA LYS A 251 1.68 7.19 13.44
C LYS A 251 2.34 7.62 12.12
N ASN A 252 3.55 7.14 11.85
CA ASN A 252 4.26 7.42 10.59
C ASN A 252 3.51 6.82 9.39
N ALA A 253 2.99 5.60 9.51
CA ALA A 253 2.19 4.97 8.47
C ALA A 253 0.95 5.81 8.13
N VAL A 254 0.22 6.31 9.15
CA VAL A 254 -0.94 7.19 8.95
C VAL A 254 -0.54 8.48 8.21
N GLU A 255 0.53 9.14 8.63
CA GLU A 255 1.00 10.36 7.95
C GLU A 255 1.40 10.07 6.49
N MET A 256 2.11 8.97 6.22
CA MET A 256 2.47 8.56 4.86
C MET A 256 1.25 8.33 3.96
N VAL A 257 0.17 7.74 4.48
CA VAL A 257 -1.08 7.54 3.74
C VAL A 257 -1.67 8.88 3.30
N TYR A 258 -1.79 9.86 4.23
CA TYR A 258 -2.34 11.17 3.91
C TYR A 258 -1.41 12.03 3.04
N GLU A 259 -0.09 11.91 3.19
CA GLU A 259 0.89 12.56 2.32
C GLU A 259 0.74 12.09 0.87
N ARG A 260 0.62 10.77 0.68
CA ARG A 260 0.47 10.16 -0.66
C ARG A 260 -0.88 10.46 -1.30
N ALA A 261 -1.92 10.64 -0.49
CA ALA A 261 -3.22 11.12 -0.95
C ALA A 261 -3.23 12.63 -1.28
N GLY A 262 -2.14 13.35 -1.00
CA GLY A 262 -2.04 14.80 -1.22
C GLY A 262 -2.87 15.64 -0.24
N VAL A 263 -3.36 15.02 0.85
CA VAL A 263 -4.16 15.70 1.89
C VAL A 263 -3.27 16.55 2.79
N VAL A 264 -2.03 16.11 3.02
CA VAL A 264 -1.04 16.83 3.84
C VAL A 264 0.30 16.97 3.11
N PRO A 265 1.15 17.94 3.48
CA PRO A 265 2.42 18.14 2.81
C PRO A 265 3.39 16.96 2.98
N ALA A 266 3.98 16.48 1.89
CA ALA A 266 4.98 15.40 1.93
C ALA A 266 6.24 15.78 2.74
N LYS A 267 6.48 15.07 3.85
CA LYS A 267 7.64 15.17 4.74
C LYS A 267 8.37 13.84 4.85
N LEU A 268 7.64 12.74 5.06
CA LEU A 268 8.19 11.39 5.22
C LEU A 268 8.45 10.71 3.87
N THR A 269 7.55 10.91 2.91
CA THR A 269 7.57 10.23 1.60
C THR A 269 8.43 10.93 0.54
N LYS A 270 9.13 12.02 0.91
CA LYS A 270 10.06 12.70 0.01
C LYS A 270 11.28 11.83 -0.26
N VAL A 271 11.27 11.16 -1.40
CA VAL A 271 12.41 10.38 -1.93
C VAL A 271 13.66 11.25 -1.99
N LYS A 272 14.73 10.86 -1.28
CA LYS A 272 16.08 11.32 -1.58
C LYS A 272 16.51 10.68 -2.91
N GLY A 273 16.43 11.45 -4.00
CA GLY A 273 17.09 11.11 -5.26
C GLY A 273 16.13 10.76 -6.40
N GLY A 274 15.96 11.72 -7.31
CA GLY A 274 15.28 11.51 -8.58
C GLY A 274 14.78 12.84 -9.10
N LYS A 275 15.45 13.38 -10.13
CA LYS A 275 15.08 14.64 -10.79
C LYS A 275 13.65 14.56 -11.31
N THR A 276 12.68 15.02 -10.54
CA THR A 276 11.38 15.38 -11.06
C THR A 276 11.60 16.60 -11.94
N LYS A 277 11.56 16.40 -13.26
CA LYS A 277 11.37 17.48 -14.23
C LYS A 277 10.16 18.28 -13.77
N GLU A 278 10.40 19.47 -13.24
CA GLU A 278 9.43 20.54 -13.14
C GLU A 278 8.69 20.64 -14.47
N ARG A 279 7.42 20.27 -14.50
CA ARG A 279 6.52 20.73 -15.54
C ARG A 279 5.63 21.80 -14.94
N LYS A 280 6.20 23.01 -14.96
CA LYS A 280 5.48 24.30 -14.87
C LYS A 280 4.13 24.22 -15.59
N ARG A 281 3.06 24.56 -14.88
CA ARG A 281 1.87 25.22 -15.46
C ARG A 281 1.03 25.85 -14.35
N ALA A 282 1.48 27.01 -13.87
CA ALA A 282 0.59 28.02 -13.31
C ALA A 282 1.26 29.40 -13.37
N LYS A 283 0.46 30.39 -13.79
CA LYS A 283 0.68 31.85 -13.84
C LYS A 283 1.32 32.42 -15.11
N GLY A 284 0.47 33.09 -15.91
CA GLY A 284 0.90 33.97 -16.99
C GLY A 284 -0.20 34.50 -17.90
N LYS A 285 -1.40 34.84 -17.40
CA LYS A 285 -2.35 35.72 -18.13
C LYS A 285 -2.78 36.86 -17.21
N GLY A 286 -1.89 37.83 -17.08
CA GLY A 286 -2.12 39.11 -16.42
C GLY A 286 -1.89 40.24 -17.43
N LYS A 287 -3.00 40.78 -17.93
CA LYS A 287 -3.23 42.15 -18.44
C LYS A 287 -2.00 42.95 -18.92
N SER A 288 -1.89 43.13 -20.25
CA SER A 288 -1.26 44.32 -20.81
C SER A 288 -2.32 45.43 -20.92
N ALA A 289 -2.22 46.44 -20.07
CA ALA A 289 -2.94 47.70 -20.21
C ALA A 289 -1.92 48.84 -20.22
N GLY A 290 -1.88 49.57 -21.33
CA GLY A 290 -1.67 51.02 -21.37
C GLY A 290 -0.25 51.58 -21.20
N GLY A 291 0.24 52.18 -22.29
CA GLY A 291 0.81 53.53 -22.21
C GLY A 291 2.32 53.67 -22.37
N SER A 292 2.75 54.04 -23.58
CA SER A 292 3.83 55.01 -23.74
C SER A 292 3.58 55.82 -25.01
N ALA A 293 3.12 57.04 -24.80
CA ALA A 293 3.31 58.14 -25.73
C ALA A 293 4.77 58.60 -25.58
N GLY A 294 5.45 58.75 -26.70
CA GLY A 294 6.86 59.13 -26.75
C GLY A 294 7.36 59.28 -28.18
N LEU A 295 6.65 60.10 -28.97
CA LEU A 295 7.13 61.07 -29.97
C LEU A 295 5.92 61.67 -30.71
#